data_AF-A0A843J2S0-F1
#
_entry.id   AF-A0A843J2S0-F1
#
_cell.length_a   1.000
_cell.length_b   1.000
_cell.length_c   1.000
_cell.angle_alpha   90.00
_cell.angle_beta   90.00
_cell.angle_gamma   90.00
#
_symmetry.space_group_name_H-M   'P 1'
#
loop_
_entity.id
_entity.type
_entity.pdbx_description
1 polymer ?
#
loop_
_entity_poly.entity_id
_entity_poly.type
_entity_poly.pdbx_seq_one_letter_code
_entity_poly.pdbx_strand_id
1 'polypeptide(L)'
;MANSRFRAVEEAFAKEAVVAEPPAPATSDYYGCNVFGRKNMRRYLSADTRQKVYESIEQGVTLDRDVAEQVAAGMKRWAQDMGATHYTHWFQPLTGGTAEKHDSFSEPYGKGDSIETFSGKILCQQESDASSVPNGGLRNTFEARGYTAWD
;
A
#
# COMPACT_ATOMS: atom_id res chain seq x y z
N MET A 1 38.25 1.17 27.96
CA MET A 1 37.19 1.11 26.93
C MET A 1 36.16 0.10 27.39
N ALA A 2 34.92 0.53 27.66
CA ALA A 2 33.84 -0.41 27.96
C ALA A 2 33.63 -1.29 26.72
N ASN A 3 33.83 -2.61 26.88
CA ASN A 3 33.77 -3.55 25.77
C ASN A 3 32.30 -3.80 25.44
N SER A 4 31.83 -3.16 24.37
CA SER A 4 30.44 -3.13 23.90
C SER A 4 29.81 -4.51 23.76
N ARG A 5 30.62 -5.55 23.53
CA ARG A 5 30.17 -6.94 23.48
C ARG A 5 29.57 -7.41 24.80
N PHE A 6 30.23 -7.13 25.93
CA PHE A 6 29.75 -7.59 27.23
C PHE A 6 28.48 -6.85 27.65
N ARG A 7 28.38 -5.54 27.32
CA ARG A 7 27.15 -4.76 27.54
C ARG A 7 25.95 -5.32 26.77
N ALA A 8 26.15 -5.70 25.50
CA ALA A 8 25.09 -6.31 24.70
C ALA A 8 24.61 -7.66 25.28
N VAL A 9 25.52 -8.46 25.85
CA VAL A 9 25.17 -9.74 26.50
C VAL A 9 24.38 -9.48 27.79
N GLU A 10 24.81 -8.54 28.63
CA GLU A 10 24.09 -8.14 29.84
C GLU A 10 22.68 -7.60 29.52
N GLU A 11 22.57 -6.73 28.51
CA GLU A 11 21.28 -6.19 28.03
C GLU A 11 20.35 -7.30 27.51
N ALA A 12 20.90 -8.30 26.81
CA ALA A 12 20.11 -9.43 26.31
C ALA A 12 19.58 -10.33 27.44
N PHE A 13 20.40 -10.61 28.46
CA PHE A 13 19.98 -11.39 29.62
C PHE A 13 18.95 -10.67 30.49
N ALA A 14 18.99 -9.32 30.51
CA ALA A 14 18.02 -8.51 31.23
C ALA A 14 16.69 -8.33 30.49
N LYS A 15 16.59 -8.72 29.21
CA LYS A 15 15.41 -8.46 28.39
C LYS A 15 14.32 -9.49 28.64
N GLU A 16 13.19 -9.03 29.16
CA GLU A 16 12.01 -9.88 29.33
C GLU A 16 11.24 -10.04 28.00
N ALA A 17 10.55 -11.18 27.86
CA ALA A 17 9.74 -11.44 26.70
C ALA A 17 8.53 -10.49 26.66
N VAL A 18 8.33 -9.83 25.53
CA VAL A 18 7.12 -9.02 25.30
C VAL A 18 5.93 -9.97 25.16
N VAL A 19 4.96 -9.85 26.06
CA VAL A 19 3.71 -10.62 25.98
C VAL A 19 2.89 -10.10 24.80
N ALA A 20 2.56 -10.98 23.86
CA ALA A 20 1.70 -10.65 22.73
C ALA A 20 0.24 -10.92 23.10
N GLU A 21 -0.56 -9.86 23.19
CA GLU A 21 -2.00 -9.96 23.42
C GLU A 21 -2.75 -10.04 22.08
N PRO A 22 -3.60 -11.06 21.88
CA PRO A 22 -4.40 -11.14 20.67
C PRO A 22 -5.47 -10.03 20.66
N PRO A 23 -5.76 -9.39 19.50
CA PRO A 23 -6.76 -8.32 19.44
C PRO A 23 -8.18 -8.74 19.85
N ALA A 24 -8.50 -10.02 19.67
CA ALA A 24 -9.78 -10.62 20.04
C ALA A 24 -9.59 -12.12 20.36
N PRO A 25 -10.50 -12.74 21.13
CA PRO A 25 -10.38 -14.15 21.51
C PRO A 25 -10.52 -15.12 20.33
N ALA A 26 -11.31 -14.78 19.29
CA ALA A 26 -11.45 -15.61 18.10
C ALA A 26 -10.65 -15.02 16.93
N THR A 27 -9.80 -15.85 16.30
CA THR A 27 -8.98 -15.46 15.15
C THR A 27 -9.81 -14.91 13.99
N SER A 28 -11.03 -15.42 13.80
CA SER A 28 -11.97 -14.96 12.77
C SER A 28 -12.34 -13.48 12.89
N ASP A 29 -12.25 -12.91 14.09
CA ASP A 29 -12.72 -11.55 14.36
C ASP A 29 -11.74 -10.50 13.81
N TYR A 30 -10.44 -10.82 13.78
CA TYR A 30 -9.38 -9.94 13.29
C TYR A 30 -8.66 -10.47 12.05
N TYR A 31 -8.91 -11.70 11.61
CA TYR A 31 -8.34 -12.21 10.37
C TYR A 31 -8.76 -11.36 9.17
N GLY A 32 -7.78 -10.85 8.41
CA GLY A 32 -8.01 -10.01 7.25
C GLY A 32 -8.64 -8.64 7.56
N CYS A 33 -8.60 -8.17 8.83
CA CYS A 33 -9.19 -6.89 9.21
C CYS A 33 -8.57 -5.69 8.45
N ASN A 34 -7.27 -5.79 8.15
CA ASN A 34 -6.49 -4.78 7.43
C ASN A 34 -6.34 -5.09 5.93
N VAL A 35 -7.29 -5.83 5.34
CA VAL A 35 -7.24 -6.21 3.92
C VAL A 35 -8.49 -5.71 3.20
N PHE A 36 -8.34 -5.02 2.08
CA PHE A 36 -9.45 -4.61 1.22
C PHE A 36 -10.03 -5.77 0.39
N GLY A 37 -10.40 -6.87 1.05
CA GLY A 37 -10.94 -8.06 0.39
C GLY A 37 -12.45 -7.95 0.10
N ARG A 38 -13.05 -9.05 -0.37
CA ARG A 38 -14.48 -9.11 -0.76
C ARG A 38 -15.43 -8.57 0.32
N LYS A 39 -15.14 -8.79 1.61
CA LYS A 39 -15.93 -8.28 2.75
C LYS A 39 -15.99 -6.74 2.76
N ASN A 40 -14.84 -6.10 2.58
CA ASN A 40 -14.73 -4.64 2.59
C ASN A 40 -15.20 -4.05 1.25
N MET A 41 -14.88 -4.67 0.12
CA MET A 41 -15.44 -4.27 -1.19
C MET A 41 -16.97 -4.21 -1.19
N ARG A 42 -17.67 -5.13 -0.51
CA ARG A 42 -19.14 -5.07 -0.39
C ARG A 42 -19.66 -3.84 0.36
N ARG A 43 -18.87 -3.25 1.26
CA ARG A 43 -19.23 -2.08 2.06
C ARG A 43 -18.87 -0.77 1.36
N TYR A 44 -17.75 -0.75 0.63
CA TYR A 44 -17.16 0.47 0.08
C TYR A 44 -17.34 0.64 -1.43
N LEU A 45 -17.75 -0.41 -2.16
CA LEU A 45 -17.99 -0.37 -3.59
C LEU A 45 -19.47 -0.60 -3.91
N SER A 46 -19.91 -0.05 -5.04
CA SER A 46 -21.24 -0.34 -5.58
C SER A 46 -21.36 -1.81 -6.00
N ALA A 47 -22.60 -2.30 -6.11
CA ALA A 47 -22.85 -3.68 -6.55
C ALA A 47 -22.33 -3.95 -7.96
N ASP A 48 -22.43 -2.97 -8.87
CA ASP A 48 -21.91 -3.05 -10.24
C ASP A 48 -20.37 -3.09 -10.25
N THR A 49 -19.73 -2.15 -9.55
CA THR A 49 -18.27 -2.06 -9.48
C THR A 49 -17.65 -3.35 -8.95
N ARG A 50 -18.15 -3.88 -7.82
CA ARG A 50 -17.58 -5.10 -7.21
C ARG A 50 -17.81 -6.34 -8.07
N GLN A 51 -18.92 -6.39 -8.82
CA GLN A 51 -19.20 -7.50 -9.73
C GLN A 51 -18.16 -7.52 -10.87
N LYS A 52 -17.90 -6.36 -11.49
CA LYS A 52 -16.86 -6.23 -12.52
C LYS A 52 -15.46 -6.59 -11.99
N VAL A 53 -15.13 -6.18 -10.76
CA VAL A 53 -13.87 -6.57 -10.12
C VAL A 53 -13.79 -8.09 -9.91
N TYR A 54 -14.87 -8.74 -9.48
CA TYR A 54 -14.88 -10.20 -9.30
C TYR A 54 -14.72 -10.93 -10.63
N GLU A 55 -15.39 -10.46 -11.68
CA GLU A 55 -15.24 -11.00 -13.03
C GLU A 55 -13.82 -10.82 -13.55
N SER A 56 -13.19 -9.65 -13.37
CA SER A 56 -11.78 -9.42 -13.70
C SER A 56 -10.84 -10.40 -12.99
N ILE A 57 -11.05 -10.63 -11.70
CA ILE A 57 -10.24 -11.57 -10.90
C ILE A 57 -10.45 -13.03 -11.37
N GLU A 58 -11.70 -13.43 -11.58
CA GLU A 58 -12.06 -14.83 -11.87
C GLU A 58 -11.77 -15.22 -13.33
N GLN A 59 -11.87 -14.28 -14.27
CA GLN A 59 -11.69 -14.51 -15.70
C GLN A 59 -10.35 -14.01 -16.24
N GLY A 60 -9.56 -13.29 -15.42
CA GLY A 60 -8.29 -12.69 -15.84
C GLY A 60 -8.46 -11.60 -16.90
N VAL A 61 -9.60 -10.91 -16.93
CA VAL A 61 -9.88 -9.84 -17.90
C VAL A 61 -9.45 -8.49 -17.37
N THR A 62 -8.98 -7.62 -18.27
CA THR A 62 -8.53 -6.27 -17.92
C THR A 62 -9.64 -5.47 -17.24
N LEU A 63 -9.29 -4.81 -16.14
CA LEU A 63 -10.22 -3.92 -15.44
C LEU A 63 -10.41 -2.63 -16.23
N ASP A 64 -11.66 -2.25 -16.48
CA ASP A 64 -11.98 -0.99 -17.13
C ASP A 64 -11.48 0.20 -16.29
N ARG A 65 -10.96 1.25 -16.94
CA ARG A 65 -10.42 2.43 -16.26
C ARG A 65 -11.47 3.13 -15.38
N ASP A 66 -12.72 3.21 -15.83
CA ASP A 66 -13.78 3.84 -15.05
C ASP A 66 -14.12 3.01 -13.80
N VAL A 67 -13.99 1.69 -13.90
CA VAL A 67 -14.12 0.78 -12.74
C VAL A 67 -12.92 0.96 -11.80
N ALA A 68 -11.70 1.10 -12.33
CA ALA A 68 -10.50 1.35 -11.53
C ALA A 68 -10.60 2.67 -10.73
N GLU A 69 -11.14 3.74 -11.31
CA GLU A 69 -11.39 5.00 -10.58
C GLU A 69 -12.36 4.80 -9.41
N GLN A 70 -13.44 4.03 -9.62
CA GLN A 70 -14.39 3.72 -8.55
C GLN A 70 -13.78 2.83 -7.46
N VAL A 71 -12.95 1.86 -7.84
CA VAL A 71 -12.21 1.01 -6.91
C VAL A 71 -11.24 1.83 -6.08
N ALA A 72 -10.47 2.72 -6.72
CA ALA A 72 -9.54 3.62 -6.04
C ALA A 72 -10.27 4.49 -5.01
N ALA A 73 -11.38 5.14 -5.39
CA ALA A 73 -12.17 5.94 -4.47
C ALA A 73 -12.66 5.13 -3.25
N GLY A 74 -13.16 3.91 -3.46
CA GLY A 74 -13.61 3.02 -2.39
C GLY A 74 -12.47 2.52 -1.50
N MET A 75 -11.32 2.18 -2.09
CA MET A 75 -10.12 1.72 -1.40
C MET A 75 -9.54 2.84 -0.53
N LYS A 76 -9.44 4.07 -1.05
CA LYS A 76 -9.00 5.24 -0.29
C LYS A 76 -9.89 5.46 0.93
N ARG A 77 -11.22 5.47 0.73
CA ARG A 77 -12.17 5.68 1.83
C ARG A 77 -12.00 4.61 2.91
N TRP A 78 -11.92 3.33 2.51
CA TRP A 78 -11.67 2.25 3.47
C TRP A 78 -10.35 2.42 4.21
N ALA A 79 -9.27 2.76 3.50
CA ALA A 79 -7.96 2.94 4.10
C ALA A 79 -7.96 4.12 5.09
N GLN A 80 -8.63 5.22 4.75
CA GLN A 80 -8.78 6.39 5.63
C GLN A 80 -9.63 6.07 6.86
N ASP A 81 -10.71 5.29 6.73
CA ASP A 81 -11.51 4.82 7.87
C ASP A 81 -10.67 3.94 8.82
N MET A 82 -9.61 3.30 8.30
CA MET A 82 -8.62 2.53 9.06
C MET A 82 -7.44 3.40 9.58
N GLY A 83 -7.43 4.71 9.29
CA GLY A 83 -6.39 5.65 9.71
C GLY A 83 -5.18 5.78 8.77
N ALA A 84 -5.25 5.22 7.56
CA ALA A 84 -4.16 5.36 6.58
C ALA A 84 -4.14 6.77 5.97
N THR A 85 -2.93 7.30 5.81
CA THR A 85 -2.66 8.65 5.24
C THR A 85 -1.82 8.61 3.97
N HIS A 86 -1.25 7.44 3.66
CA HIS A 86 -0.35 7.20 2.55
C HIS A 86 -0.72 5.89 1.86
N TYR A 87 -0.25 5.74 0.62
CA TYR A 87 -0.28 4.51 -0.14
C TYR A 87 1.12 4.19 -0.65
N THR A 88 1.33 2.93 -1.03
CA THR A 88 2.55 2.48 -1.68
C THR A 88 2.25 1.35 -2.66
N HIS A 89 3.00 1.30 -3.75
CA HIS A 89 3.09 0.09 -4.57
C HIS A 89 4.06 -0.86 -3.90
N TRP A 90 3.53 -1.88 -3.22
CA TRP A 90 4.36 -2.89 -2.59
C TRP A 90 4.82 -3.93 -3.61
N PHE A 91 6.12 -4.08 -3.79
CA PHE A 91 6.69 -5.08 -4.68
C PHE A 91 8.00 -5.66 -4.12
N GLN A 92 8.35 -6.85 -4.59
CA GLN A 92 9.59 -7.54 -4.21
C GLN A 92 10.59 -7.53 -5.37
N PRO A 93 11.58 -6.61 -5.38
CA PRO A 93 12.62 -6.62 -6.40
C PRO A 93 13.51 -7.87 -6.29
N LEU A 94 14.07 -8.30 -7.42
CA LEU A 94 15.01 -9.45 -7.51
C LEU A 94 16.37 -9.21 -6.81
N THR A 95 16.50 -8.12 -6.05
CA THR A 95 17.69 -7.78 -5.24
C THR A 95 17.65 -8.38 -3.83
N GLY A 96 16.55 -9.05 -3.44
CA GLY A 96 16.41 -9.70 -2.14
C GLY A 96 16.03 -8.79 -0.98
N GLY A 97 15.83 -7.49 -1.24
CA GLY A 97 15.24 -6.53 -0.29
C GLY A 97 13.82 -6.14 -0.70
N THR A 98 13.11 -5.43 0.16
CA THR A 98 11.84 -4.76 -0.17
C THR A 98 12.12 -3.34 -0.65
N ALA A 99 11.41 -2.88 -1.67
CA ALA A 99 11.42 -1.49 -2.09
C ALA A 99 9.98 -0.95 -1.99
N GLU A 100 9.82 0.17 -1.30
CA GLU A 100 8.54 0.86 -1.17
C GLU A 100 8.78 2.37 -1.16
N LYS A 101 7.83 3.09 -1.72
CA LYS A 101 7.75 4.55 -1.68
C LYS A 101 6.39 4.93 -1.13
N HIS A 102 6.35 5.73 -0.07
CA HIS A 102 5.10 6.16 0.56
C HIS A 102 4.69 7.50 -0.04
N ASP A 103 3.58 7.50 -0.77
CA ASP A 103 2.97 8.70 -1.34
C ASP A 103 1.72 9.06 -0.52
N SER A 104 1.56 10.34 -0.17
CA SER A 104 0.40 10.80 0.58
C SER A 104 -0.84 10.83 -0.31
N PHE A 105 -2.03 10.63 0.27
CA PHE A 105 -3.27 10.96 -0.42
C PHE A 105 -3.42 12.48 -0.66
N SER A 106 -2.70 13.32 0.10
CA SER A 106 -2.83 14.78 0.07
C SER A 106 -2.16 15.39 -1.17
N GLU A 107 -2.96 16.08 -1.99
CA GLU A 107 -2.51 16.84 -3.16
C GLU A 107 -2.90 18.33 -3.03
N PRO A 108 -1.97 19.28 -3.30
CA PRO A 108 -2.30 20.70 -3.28
C PRO A 108 -3.40 21.06 -4.29
N TYR A 109 -4.48 21.70 -3.82
CA TYR A 109 -5.63 22.12 -4.65
C TYR A 109 -5.56 23.61 -5.05
N GLY A 110 -4.43 24.26 -4.77
CA GLY A 110 -4.24 25.69 -4.98
C GLY A 110 -4.83 26.55 -3.85
N LYS A 111 -4.45 27.84 -3.81
CA LYS A 111 -4.91 28.83 -2.82
C LYS A 111 -4.67 28.47 -1.34
N GLY A 112 -3.77 27.54 -1.05
CA GLY A 112 -3.44 27.11 0.31
C GLY A 112 -4.28 25.93 0.83
N ASP A 113 -5.16 25.37 0.01
CA ASP A 113 -5.96 24.19 0.35
C ASP A 113 -5.31 22.89 -0.19
N SER A 114 -5.57 21.78 0.49
CA SER A 114 -5.20 20.44 0.06
C SER A 114 -6.43 19.56 -0.07
N ILE A 115 -6.41 18.63 -1.03
CA ILE A 115 -7.46 17.63 -1.22
C ILE A 115 -6.84 16.24 -1.18
N GLU A 116 -7.55 15.30 -0.58
CA GLU A 116 -7.11 13.91 -0.54
C GLU A 116 -7.62 13.16 -1.78
N THR A 117 -6.72 12.69 -2.63
CA THR A 117 -7.03 12.00 -3.89
C THR A 117 -6.32 10.64 -3.95
N PHE A 118 -6.92 9.73 -4.70
CA PHE A 118 -6.36 8.42 -5.02
C PHE A 118 -7.06 7.98 -6.30
N SER A 119 -6.33 8.01 -7.42
CA SER A 119 -6.89 7.79 -8.76
C SER A 119 -6.84 6.32 -9.16
N GLY A 120 -7.72 5.88 -10.04
CA GLY A 120 -7.63 4.58 -10.70
C GLY A 120 -6.36 4.43 -11.55
N LYS A 121 -5.78 5.54 -12.02
CA LYS A 121 -4.54 5.51 -12.82
C LYS A 121 -3.38 4.83 -12.11
N ILE A 122 -3.23 5.05 -10.81
CA ILE A 122 -2.16 4.42 -10.03
C ILE A 122 -2.44 2.92 -9.81
N LEU A 123 -3.68 2.43 -9.97
CA LEU A 123 -3.95 0.98 -9.95
C LEU A 123 -3.49 0.30 -11.24
N CYS A 124 -3.61 0.98 -12.38
CA CYS A 124 -3.44 0.40 -13.71
C CYS A 124 -2.13 0.78 -14.41
N GLN A 125 -1.47 1.87 -14.02
CA GLN A 125 -0.33 2.43 -14.75
C GLN A 125 0.93 2.48 -13.88
N GLN A 126 1.98 1.89 -14.43
CA GLN A 126 3.32 1.90 -13.87
C GLN A 126 4.03 3.14 -14.37
N GLU A 127 4.14 4.17 -13.52
CA GLU A 127 5.22 5.11 -13.73
C GLU A 127 6.54 4.36 -13.58
N SER A 128 7.51 4.61 -14.46
CA SER A 128 8.88 4.18 -14.16
C SER A 128 9.29 4.93 -12.91
N ASP A 129 9.68 4.25 -11.84
CA ASP A 129 10.31 4.86 -10.67
C ASP A 129 11.66 5.48 -11.10
N ALA A 130 11.57 6.69 -11.63
CA ALA A 130 12.68 7.50 -12.11
C ALA A 130 13.12 8.41 -10.95
N SER A 131 13.77 7.79 -9.97
CA SER A 131 14.74 8.39 -9.04
C SER A 131 14.40 9.79 -8.50
N SER A 132 13.87 9.85 -7.28
CA SER A 132 13.91 11.08 -6.46
C SER A 132 15.27 11.25 -5.76
N VAL A 133 16.36 11.18 -6.53
CA VAL A 133 17.60 11.91 -6.20
C VAL A 133 17.46 13.34 -6.76
N PRO A 134 18.07 14.34 -6.12
CA PRO A 134 17.65 15.74 -6.23
C PRO A 134 18.15 16.44 -7.51
N ASN A 135 17.85 15.88 -8.70
CA ASN A 135 18.10 16.53 -9.98
C ASN A 135 17.03 16.10 -10.99
N GLY A 136 16.06 16.99 -11.21
CA GLY A 136 14.88 16.73 -12.03
C GLY A 136 15.16 16.17 -13.43
N GLY A 137 14.46 15.08 -13.75
CA GLY A 137 13.70 14.91 -14.99
C GLY A 137 14.44 15.01 -16.33
N LEU A 138 15.75 14.76 -16.42
CA LEU A 138 16.51 14.97 -17.66
C LEU A 138 17.38 13.80 -18.14
N ARG A 139 17.18 12.56 -17.67
CA ARG A 139 17.82 11.40 -18.29
C ARG A 139 16.87 10.21 -18.49
N ASN A 140 16.92 9.68 -19.72
CA ASN A 140 16.23 8.51 -20.22
C ASN A 140 16.46 7.30 -19.29
N THR A 141 15.39 6.78 -18.68
CA THR A 141 15.41 5.69 -17.71
C THR A 141 15.32 4.32 -18.38
N PHE A 142 16.46 3.80 -18.86
CA PHE A 142 16.52 2.44 -19.41
C PHE A 142 16.77 1.33 -18.36
N GLU A 143 16.92 1.65 -17.06
CA GLU A 143 17.37 0.65 -16.07
C GLU A 143 16.56 0.52 -14.77
N ALA A 144 15.40 1.17 -14.62
CA ALA A 144 14.49 0.90 -13.49
C ALA A 144 13.41 -0.11 -13.91
N ARG A 145 13.74 -1.42 -13.88
CA ARG A 145 12.82 -2.49 -14.26
C ARG A 145 11.87 -2.83 -13.10
N GLY A 146 10.67 -2.24 -13.13
CA GLY A 146 9.56 -2.62 -12.26
C GLY A 146 8.29 -1.78 -12.48
N TYR A 147 7.49 -2.04 -13.50
CA TYR A 147 6.62 -3.18 -13.47
C TYR A 147 5.50 -3.28 -12.37
N THR A 148 5.12 -2.26 -11.59
CA THR A 148 4.08 -2.38 -10.52
C THR A 148 2.62 -2.23 -10.99
N ALA A 149 1.95 -3.33 -11.32
CA ALA A 149 0.50 -3.35 -11.55
C ALA A 149 -0.19 -3.82 -10.27
N TRP A 150 -1.40 -3.37 -10.03
CA TRP A 150 -2.24 -4.03 -9.03
C TRP A 150 -2.64 -5.41 -9.58
N ASP A 151 -2.23 -6.47 -8.89
CA ASP A 151 -2.58 -7.88 -9.15
C ASP A 151 -4.02 -8.19 -8.71
#